data_AF-A0A1H4I5K5-F1
#
_entry.id   AF-A0A1H4I5K5-F1
#
_cell.length_a   1.000
_cell.length_b   1.000
_cell.length_c   1.000
_cell.angle_alpha   90.00
_cell.angle_beta   90.00
_cell.angle_gamma   90.00
#
_symmetry.space_group_name_H-M   'P 1'
#
loop_
_entity.id
_entity.type
_entity.pdbx_description
1 polymer ?
#
loop_
_entity_poly.entity_id
_entity_poly.type
_entity_poly.pdbx_seq_one_letter_code
_entity_poly.pdbx_strand_id
1 'polypeptide(L)'
;MAVLLIDQASVRGGGGLAVHQPMGAGHEQALAQLAREFECSDSHTESLASSITLDDGDLSWHSGDGHDILFTAVDVAGTLVVRALERSSDGWVTVADRLVDPRDAASTAHAVWQLISLLTA
;
A
#
# COMPACT_ATOMS: atom_id res chain seq x y z
N MET A 1 -14.74 13.82 -23.16
CA MET A 1 -13.64 12.92 -22.73
C MET A 1 -13.88 12.66 -21.25
N ALA A 2 -13.99 11.39 -20.87
CA ALA A 2 -14.70 10.94 -19.67
C ALA A 2 -14.01 11.33 -18.36
N VAL A 3 -14.78 11.92 -17.44
CA VAL A 3 -14.46 12.02 -16.02
C VAL A 3 -14.76 10.67 -15.40
N LEU A 4 -13.74 9.97 -14.91
CA LEU A 4 -13.90 8.70 -14.21
C LEU A 4 -14.49 9.00 -12.82
N LEU A 5 -15.80 8.90 -12.69
CA LEU A 5 -16.50 8.88 -11.41
C LEU A 5 -16.18 7.55 -10.73
N ILE A 6 -15.31 7.58 -9.71
CA ILE A 6 -15.12 6.44 -8.82
C ILE A 6 -16.40 6.36 -7.97
N ASP A 7 -17.17 5.29 -8.22
CA ASP A 7 -18.42 4.98 -7.54
C ASP A 7 -18.19 4.81 -6.03
N GLN A 8 -18.72 5.76 -5.26
CA GLN A 8 -18.73 5.74 -3.80
C GLN A 8 -19.95 4.94 -3.33
N ALA A 9 -19.88 3.60 -3.38
CA ALA A 9 -20.97 2.77 -2.86
C ALA A 9 -20.49 1.52 -2.13
N SER A 10 -19.94 1.70 -0.92
CA SER A 10 -20.34 0.95 0.28
C SER A 10 -19.44 1.25 1.49
N VAL A 11 -19.70 2.36 2.19
CA VAL A 11 -19.36 2.48 3.62
C VAL A 11 -20.62 2.94 4.34
N ARG A 12 -21.50 1.98 4.65
CA ARG A 12 -22.59 2.20 5.61
C ARG A 12 -22.02 2.05 7.02
N GLY A 13 -21.79 3.19 7.68
CA GLY A 13 -21.56 3.22 9.12
C GLY A 13 -20.61 4.33 9.57
N GLY A 14 -21.06 5.59 9.48
CA GLY A 14 -20.41 6.73 10.16
C GLY A 14 -18.98 7.04 9.71
N GLY A 15 -18.75 7.31 8.43
CA GLY A 15 -17.39 7.53 7.91
C GLY A 15 -17.13 8.99 7.59
N GLY A 16 -16.16 9.62 8.26
CA GLY A 16 -15.50 10.79 7.69
C GLY A 16 -14.93 10.41 6.32
N LEU A 17 -15.07 11.29 5.33
CA LEU A 17 -14.51 11.07 4.00
C LEU A 17 -13.02 10.76 4.14
N ALA A 18 -12.58 9.59 3.66
CA ALA A 18 -11.17 9.26 3.62
C ALA A 18 -10.47 10.21 2.64
N VAL A 19 -9.49 10.98 3.12
CA VAL A 19 -8.73 11.92 2.29
C VAL A 19 -7.42 11.27 1.92
N HIS A 20 -7.18 11.08 0.63
CA HIS A 20 -5.93 10.54 0.11
C HIS A 20 -4.72 11.42 0.48
N GLN A 21 -3.65 10.78 0.93
CA GLN A 21 -2.36 11.39 1.26
C GLN A 21 -1.31 10.76 0.35
N PRO A 22 -0.95 11.39 -0.78
CA PRO A 22 -0.14 10.75 -1.80
C PRO A 22 1.27 10.44 -1.28
N MET A 23 1.70 9.20 -1.50
CA MET A 23 3.08 8.76 -1.27
C MET A 23 3.96 9.16 -2.46
N GLY A 24 5.13 9.71 -2.18
CA GLY A 24 6.14 10.03 -3.21
C GLY A 24 7.26 8.99 -3.32
N ALA A 25 8.19 9.24 -4.25
CA ALA A 25 9.37 8.42 -4.49
C ALA A 25 10.23 8.11 -3.24
N GLY A 26 10.20 8.98 -2.22
CA GLY A 26 10.88 8.71 -0.95
C GLY A 26 10.32 7.48 -0.21
N HIS A 27 9.01 7.22 -0.32
CA HIS A 27 8.37 6.04 0.27
C HIS A 27 8.75 4.77 -0.50
N GLU A 28 8.71 4.84 -1.83
CA GLU A 28 9.13 3.75 -2.71
C GLU A 28 10.59 3.37 -2.44
N GLN A 29 11.49 4.36 -2.39
CA GLN A 29 12.90 4.14 -2.10
C GLN A 29 13.13 3.52 -0.71
N ALA A 30 12.41 4.00 0.31
CA ALA A 30 12.50 3.45 1.66
C ALA A 30 11.99 2.00 1.71
N LEU A 31 10.89 1.69 1.02
CA LEU A 31 10.35 0.33 0.94
C LEU A 31 11.27 -0.61 0.16
N ALA A 32 11.82 -0.15 -0.97
CA ALA A 32 12.78 -0.91 -1.76
C ALA A 32 14.07 -1.19 -0.99
N GLN A 33 14.50 -0.27 -0.12
CA GLN A 33 15.64 -0.50 0.77
C GLN A 33 15.34 -1.60 1.80
N LEU A 34 14.17 -1.59 2.43
CA LEU A 34 13.74 -2.66 3.35
C LEU A 34 13.65 -4.01 2.65
N ALA A 35 13.12 -4.03 1.43
CA ALA A 35 13.05 -5.24 0.62
C ALA A 35 14.46 -5.83 0.42
N ARG A 36 15.43 -5.02 -0.02
CA ARG A 36 16.83 -5.46 -0.22
C ARG A 36 17.51 -5.97 1.05
N GLU A 37 17.19 -5.38 2.20
CA GLU A 37 17.72 -5.84 3.49
C GLU A 37 17.19 -7.23 3.84
N PHE A 38 15.92 -7.51 3.54
CA PHE A 38 15.34 -8.83 3.70
C PHE A 38 15.95 -9.85 2.73
N GLU A 39 16.17 -9.46 1.46
CA GLU A 39 16.84 -10.31 0.47
C GLU A 39 18.29 -10.66 0.83
N CYS A 40 19.03 -9.72 1.44
CA CYS A 40 20.36 -10.03 1.93
C CYS A 40 20.34 -11.11 3.03
N SER A 41 19.23 -11.22 3.75
CA SER A 41 19.03 -12.25 4.77
C SER A 41 18.48 -13.57 4.21
N ASP A 42 17.79 -13.54 3.08
CA ASP A 42 17.10 -14.70 2.49
C ASP A 42 17.46 -14.79 1.00
N SER A 43 18.16 -15.85 0.60
CA SER A 43 18.77 -16.01 -0.72
C SER A 43 17.75 -16.16 -1.86
N HIS A 44 16.99 -15.11 -2.13
CA HIS A 44 16.03 -15.01 -3.21
C HIS A 44 16.77 -14.84 -4.54
N THR A 45 16.26 -15.51 -5.58
CA THR A 45 16.82 -15.46 -6.94
C THR A 45 16.34 -14.26 -7.76
N GLU A 46 15.24 -13.62 -7.33
CA GLU A 46 14.58 -12.49 -7.97
C GLU A 46 14.57 -11.30 -7.00
N SER A 47 14.71 -10.06 -7.51
CA SER A 47 14.80 -8.91 -6.62
C SER A 47 13.42 -8.52 -6.05
N LEU A 48 13.17 -8.67 -4.74
CA LEU A 48 11.96 -8.20 -4.05
C LEU A 48 11.72 -6.69 -4.26
N ALA A 49 12.79 -5.90 -4.41
CA ALA A 49 12.64 -4.49 -4.73
C ALA A 49 12.00 -4.23 -6.11
N SER A 50 12.09 -5.19 -7.04
CA SER A 50 11.47 -5.07 -8.37
C SER A 50 9.96 -5.36 -8.37
N SER A 51 9.44 -5.93 -7.29
CA SER A 51 8.00 -6.14 -7.06
C SER A 51 7.28 -4.88 -6.59
N ILE A 52 8.00 -3.80 -6.30
CA ILE A 52 7.44 -2.54 -5.80
C ILE A 52 7.27 -1.56 -6.96
N THR A 53 6.10 -0.96 -7.07
CA THR A 53 5.84 0.15 -7.99
C THR A 53 5.16 1.30 -7.27
N LEU A 54 5.37 2.53 -7.74
CA LEU A 54 4.67 3.72 -7.29
C LEU A 54 3.85 4.28 -8.47
N ASP A 55 2.53 4.35 -8.30
CA ASP A 55 1.61 4.89 -9.31
C ASP A 55 0.60 5.83 -8.65
N ASP A 56 0.47 7.04 -9.20
CA ASP A 56 -0.45 8.10 -8.75
C ASP A 56 -0.51 8.36 -7.21
N GLY A 57 0.61 8.15 -6.52
CA GLY A 57 0.70 8.36 -5.08
C GLY A 57 0.37 7.13 -4.23
N ASP A 58 0.15 5.98 -4.84
CA ASP A 58 -0.07 4.70 -4.18
C ASP A 58 1.08 3.73 -4.49
N LEU A 59 1.47 2.92 -3.51
CA LEU A 59 2.48 1.89 -3.69
C LEU A 59 1.80 0.58 -4.02
N SER A 60 2.32 -0.20 -4.96
CA SER A 60 1.84 -1.56 -5.22
C SER A 60 2.95 -2.57 -4.98
N TRP A 61 2.55 -3.74 -4.48
CA TRP A 61 3.39 -4.93 -4.38
C TRP A 61 2.84 -6.00 -5.32
N HIS A 62 3.69 -6.49 -6.22
CA HIS A 62 3.38 -7.56 -7.16
C HIS A 62 4.12 -8.84 -6.75
N SER A 63 3.42 -9.81 -6.18
CA SER A 63 4.01 -11.14 -6.01
C SER A 63 3.90 -11.93 -7.31
N GLY A 64 4.95 -12.70 -7.62
CA GLY A 64 5.07 -13.42 -8.90
C GLY A 64 3.99 -14.48 -9.17
N ASP A 65 3.11 -14.74 -8.22
CA ASP A 65 1.94 -15.61 -8.31
C ASP A 65 0.66 -14.88 -8.76
N GLY A 66 0.73 -13.57 -9.03
CA GLY A 66 -0.40 -12.76 -9.49
C GLY A 66 -1.24 -12.16 -8.37
N HIS A 67 -0.77 -12.19 -7.12
CA HIS A 67 -1.37 -11.42 -6.04
C HIS A 67 -0.80 -9.99 -6.03
N ASP A 68 -1.65 -9.04 -6.40
CA ASP A 68 -1.33 -7.61 -6.36
C ASP A 68 -1.96 -6.97 -5.11
N ILE A 69 -1.13 -6.30 -4.32
CA ILE A 69 -1.56 -5.55 -3.14
C ILE A 69 -1.28 -4.07 -3.37
N LEU A 70 -2.32 -3.25 -3.29
CA LEU A 70 -2.25 -1.80 -3.35
C LEU A 70 -2.16 -1.23 -1.94
N PHE A 71 -1.26 -0.28 -1.71
CA PHE A 71 -1.10 0.46 -0.48
C PHE A 71 -1.40 1.92 -0.74
N THR A 72 -2.37 2.45 0.00
CA THR A 72 -2.77 3.86 -0.09
C THR A 72 -2.72 4.50 1.28
N ALA A 73 -2.16 5.70 1.38
CA ALA A 73 -2.20 6.45 2.62
C ALA A 73 -3.44 7.35 2.64
N VAL A 74 -4.21 7.28 3.73
CA VAL A 74 -5.46 8.02 3.87
C VAL A 74 -5.61 8.60 5.27
N ASP A 75 -6.20 9.79 5.34
CA ASP A 75 -6.72 10.37 6.58
C ASP A 75 -8.20 10.01 6.70
N VAL A 76 -8.53 9.21 7.72
CA VAL A 76 -9.90 8.86 8.08
C VAL A 76 -10.27 9.61 9.36
N ALA A 77 -10.96 10.75 9.18
CA ALA A 77 -11.46 11.58 10.29
C ALA A 77 -10.38 12.00 11.32
N GLY A 78 -9.20 12.37 10.85
CA GLY A 78 -8.03 12.78 11.64
C GLY A 78 -7.09 11.62 11.99
N THR A 79 -7.39 10.41 11.53
CA THR A 79 -6.55 9.22 11.76
C THR A 79 -5.81 8.85 10.49
N LEU A 80 -4.49 9.01 10.53
CA LEU A 80 -3.61 8.70 9.39
C LEU A 80 -3.28 7.20 9.39
N VAL A 81 -3.58 6.55 8.28
CA VAL A 81 -3.29 5.14 8.06
C VAL A 81 -2.70 4.90 6.69
N VAL A 82 -1.92 3.83 6.58
CA VAL A 82 -1.72 3.13 5.32
C VAL A 82 -2.68 1.96 5.27
N ARG A 83 -3.41 1.89 4.17
CA ARG A 83 -4.42 0.88 3.89
C ARG A 83 -3.90 -0.07 2.82
N ALA A 84 -3.93 -1.36 3.11
CA ALA A 84 -3.71 -2.42 2.13
C ALA A 84 -5.04 -2.81 1.48
N LEU A 85 -5.07 -2.85 0.15
CA LEU A 85 -6.16 -3.35 -0.64
C LEU A 85 -5.70 -4.50 -1.52
N GLU A 86 -6.50 -5.57 -1.58
CA GLU A 86 -6.26 -6.70 -2.45
C GLU A 86 -7.27 -6.69 -3.61
N ARG A 87 -6.82 -7.16 -4.77
CA ARG A 87 -7.66 -7.26 -5.96
C ARG A 87 -8.58 -8.48 -5.86
N SER A 88 -9.89 -8.23 -5.78
CA SER A 88 -10.95 -9.24 -5.88
C SER A 88 -11.66 -9.20 -7.24
N SER A 89 -12.53 -10.18 -7.51
CA SER A 89 -13.39 -10.19 -8.71
C SER A 89 -14.30 -8.96 -8.83
N ASP A 90 -14.67 -8.36 -7.69
CA ASP A 90 -15.59 -7.23 -7.61
C ASP A 90 -14.88 -5.87 -7.43
N GLY A 91 -13.54 -5.87 -7.44
CA GLY A 91 -12.72 -4.67 -7.29
C GLY A 91 -11.71 -4.75 -6.15
N TRP A 92 -11.22 -3.59 -5.71
CA TRP A 92 -10.27 -3.49 -4.61
C TRP A 92 -10.97 -3.56 -3.26
N VAL A 93 -10.54 -4.48 -2.40
CA VAL A 93 -11.11 -4.68 -1.06
C VAL A 93 -10.06 -4.36 -0.02
N THR A 94 -10.42 -3.56 0.98
CA THR A 94 -9.54 -3.31 2.14
C THR A 94 -9.35 -4.59 2.94
N VAL A 95 -8.10 -5.03 3.06
CA VAL A 95 -7.73 -6.24 3.80
C VAL A 95 -7.08 -5.92 5.14
N ALA A 96 -6.41 -4.77 5.26
CA ALA A 96 -5.78 -4.32 6.51
C ALA A 96 -5.50 -2.82 6.51
N ASP A 97 -5.46 -2.22 7.70
CA ASP A 97 -5.03 -0.84 7.93
C ASP A 97 -3.88 -0.83 8.96
N ARG A 98 -2.94 0.11 8.81
CA ARG A 98 -1.87 0.39 9.78
C ARG A 98 -1.77 1.88 10.07
N LEU A 99 -1.81 2.24 11.34
CA LEU A 99 -1.57 3.61 11.79
C LEU A 99 -0.14 4.03 11.47
N VAL A 100 0.00 5.13 10.73
CA VAL A 100 1.30 5.73 10.41
C VAL A 100 1.11 7.18 9.98
N ASP A 101 2.11 8.03 10.22
CA ASP A 101 2.16 9.36 9.61
C ASP A 101 2.80 9.23 8.22
N PRO A 102 2.04 9.43 7.11
CA PRO A 102 2.55 9.32 5.75
C PRO A 102 3.56 10.42 5.38
N ARG A 103 3.87 11.36 6.28
CA ARG A 103 4.98 12.31 6.09
C ARG A 103 6.33 11.68 6.41
N ASP A 104 6.35 10.61 7.21
CA ASP A 104 7.54 9.85 7.51
C ASP A 104 7.63 8.64 6.57
N ALA A 105 8.44 8.80 5.52
CA ALA A 105 8.61 7.78 4.50
C ALA A 105 9.21 6.47 5.06
N ALA A 106 10.09 6.55 6.06
CA ALA A 106 10.73 5.37 6.63
C ALA A 106 9.74 4.59 7.51
N SER A 107 8.98 5.30 8.35
CA SER A 107 7.93 4.69 9.17
C SER A 107 6.82 4.08 8.29
N THR A 108 6.44 4.79 7.24
CA THR A 108 5.46 4.33 6.23
C THR A 108 5.95 3.07 5.52
N ALA A 109 7.20 3.05 5.05
CA ALA A 109 7.79 1.87 4.43
C ALA A 109 7.82 0.67 5.37
N HIS A 110 8.16 0.86 6.66
CA HIS A 110 8.07 -0.22 7.65
C HIS A 110 6.65 -0.73 7.85
N ALA A 111 5.66 0.16 7.91
CA ALA A 111 4.26 -0.22 8.03
C ALA A 111 3.78 -1.02 6.80
N VAL A 112 4.15 -0.59 5.60
CA VAL A 112 3.86 -1.31 4.34
C VAL A 112 4.55 -2.68 4.35
N TRP A 113 5.83 -2.76 4.72
CA TRP A 113 6.56 -4.03 4.77
C TRP A 113 5.93 -5.03 5.75
N GLN A 114 5.43 -4.56 6.90
CA GLN A 114 4.70 -5.39 7.86
C GLN A 114 3.36 -5.88 7.30
N LEU A 115 2.69 -5.07 6.47
CA LEU A 115 1.46 -5.49 5.78
C LEU A 115 1.76 -6.54 4.70
N ILE A 116 2.80 -6.33 3.88
CA ILE A 116 3.27 -7.33 2.90
C ILE A 116 3.53 -8.65 3.64
N SER A 117 4.39 -8.61 4.67
CA SER A 117 4.74 -9.79 5.47
C SER A 117 3.55 -10.50 6.11
N LEU A 118 2.48 -9.76 6.46
CA LEU A 118 1.26 -10.34 7.04
C LEU A 118 0.39 -11.01 5.99
N LEU A 119 0.33 -10.45 4.78
CA LEU A 119 -0.57 -10.87 3.71
C LEU A 119 0.04 -11.94 2.82
N THR A 120 1.37 -12.07 2.80
CA THR A 120 2.11 -13.03 1.97
C THR A 120 2.81 -14.14 2.77
N ALA A 121 2.49 -14.29 4.06
CA ALA A 121 3.05 -15.34 4.93
C ALA A 121 2.38 -16.70 4.78
#